data_AF-A0A1E3X871-F1
#
_entry.id   AF-A0A1E3X871-F1
#
_cell.length_a   1.000
_cell.length_b   1.000
_cell.length_c   1.000
_cell.angle_alpha   90.00
_cell.angle_beta   90.00
_cell.angle_gamma   90.00
#
_symmetry.space_group_name_H-M   'P 1'
#
loop_
_entity.id
_entity.type
_entity.pdbx_description
1 polymer ?
#
loop_
_entity_poly.entity_id
_entity_poly.type
_entity_poly.pdbx_seq_one_letter_code
_entity_poly.pdbx_strand_id
1 'polypeptide(L)'
;MISTAYKRTEKKFEKIRHYIPCEIFLTKNINSFEVGPVQFIHKSKFFESHKNEINDLRNEIRKDHQDRCKSAVTEGYPENRVATEKQSQRLANHLVDGLLEFFGQYEWFAVLDMAECDLQVSYDRALITTKTALNIIKLILGGQYTDRLRTAQDYGHSIKSAKLTRSKDGKLHISLSSTPGSNVVGDNWFDILTTRAGYFFKLASQALHFSVGFDNLSPLCTRFIDSLSWYGDAISEKSTAAKIVKFVSSIEGMTGTGIEKDKNGKERGVTEIVTKRSSILYSIATGESLDKSLEKLSHIYDCRSRLVHGSISPFEDSVLTYSYKAERISRLILLTGLDYFNTLGLDNHTINQKQLRKYYSELEKKYFNTK
;
A
#
# COMPACT_ATOMS: atom_id res chain seq x y z
N MET A 1 42.31 -6.05 -3.35
CA MET A 1 41.19 -6.90 -2.86
C MET A 1 39.86 -6.14 -2.75
N ILE A 2 39.82 -4.90 -2.24
CA ILE A 2 38.59 -4.08 -2.21
C ILE A 2 38.05 -3.77 -3.61
N SER A 3 38.91 -3.49 -4.60
CA SER A 3 38.46 -3.15 -5.98
C SER A 3 37.85 -4.33 -6.75
N THR A 4 38.28 -5.57 -6.49
CA THR A 4 37.72 -6.77 -7.13
C THR A 4 36.39 -7.17 -6.47
N ALA A 5 36.25 -6.96 -5.16
CA ALA A 5 34.97 -7.08 -4.47
C ALA A 5 33.99 -6.02 -4.99
N TYR A 6 34.40 -4.75 -5.07
CA TYR A 6 33.57 -3.66 -5.59
C TYR A 6 33.10 -3.90 -7.04
N LYS A 7 33.99 -4.37 -7.93
CA LYS A 7 33.63 -4.74 -9.32
C LYS A 7 32.71 -5.97 -9.42
N ARG A 8 32.76 -6.89 -8.45
CA ARG A 8 31.80 -8.01 -8.35
C ARG A 8 30.46 -7.55 -7.78
N THR A 9 30.46 -6.52 -6.95
CA THR A 9 29.27 -5.93 -6.37
C THR A 9 28.56 -5.03 -7.39
N GLU A 10 29.25 -4.17 -8.14
CA GLU A 10 28.68 -3.36 -9.24
C GLU A 10 27.91 -4.20 -10.27
N LYS A 11 28.42 -5.40 -10.60
CA LYS A 11 27.72 -6.36 -11.48
C LYS A 11 26.39 -6.91 -10.90
N LYS A 12 26.01 -6.56 -9.68
CA LYS A 12 24.73 -6.93 -9.05
C LYS A 12 23.72 -5.79 -8.99
N PHE A 13 24.11 -4.57 -9.35
CA PHE A 13 23.25 -3.39 -9.28
C PHE A 13 22.79 -3.10 -10.70
N GLU A 14 21.52 -3.34 -10.95
CA GLU A 14 20.94 -3.16 -12.27
C GLU A 14 19.69 -2.29 -12.15
N LYS A 15 19.44 -1.48 -13.17
CA LYS A 15 18.15 -0.80 -13.31
C LYS A 15 17.13 -1.85 -13.75
N ILE A 16 16.17 -2.15 -12.89
CA ILE A 16 15.21 -3.22 -13.11
C ILE A 16 13.80 -2.64 -13.22
N ARG A 17 13.10 -3.04 -14.28
CA ARG A 17 11.66 -2.81 -14.44
C ARG A 17 10.89 -3.94 -13.79
N HIS A 18 9.98 -3.62 -12.89
CA HIS A 18 9.13 -4.61 -12.23
C HIS A 18 7.71 -4.58 -12.77
N TYR A 19 7.09 -5.75 -12.83
CA TYR A 19 5.69 -5.95 -13.19
C TYR A 19 5.01 -6.66 -12.03
N ILE A 20 4.17 -5.94 -11.28
CA ILE A 20 3.54 -6.44 -10.06
C ILE A 20 2.03 -6.62 -10.32
N PRO A 21 1.52 -7.86 -10.35
CA PRO A 21 0.09 -8.09 -10.55
C PRO A 21 -0.72 -7.52 -9.37
N CYS A 22 -1.84 -6.87 -9.68
CA CYS A 22 -2.67 -6.14 -8.73
C CYS A 22 -4.15 -6.41 -8.95
N GLU A 23 -4.91 -6.47 -7.86
CA GLU A 23 -6.37 -6.38 -7.87
C GLU A 23 -6.77 -4.92 -7.65
N ILE A 24 -7.48 -4.35 -8.63
CA ILE A 24 -8.00 -2.99 -8.55
C ILE A 24 -9.52 -3.01 -8.80
N PHE A 25 -9.95 -2.41 -9.91
CA PHE A 25 -11.34 -2.37 -10.34
C PHE A 25 -11.50 -3.09 -11.67
N LEU A 26 -12.64 -3.74 -11.85
CA LEU A 26 -13.03 -4.18 -13.19
C LEU A 26 -13.38 -2.94 -14.02
N THR A 27 -12.79 -2.85 -15.20
CA THR A 27 -13.04 -1.76 -16.15
C THR A 27 -13.17 -2.30 -17.56
N LYS A 28 -13.86 -1.55 -18.42
CA LYS A 28 -13.92 -1.84 -19.86
C LYS A 28 -13.18 -0.80 -20.70
N ASN A 29 -13.08 0.43 -20.19
CA ASN A 29 -12.63 1.57 -20.97
C ASN A 29 -11.26 2.13 -20.55
N ILE A 30 -10.75 1.72 -19.38
CA ILE A 30 -9.48 2.23 -18.86
C ILE A 30 -8.39 1.19 -19.10
N ASN A 31 -7.45 1.50 -19.98
CA ASN A 31 -6.36 0.59 -20.33
C ASN A 31 -5.04 0.87 -19.59
N SER A 32 -4.89 2.08 -19.04
CA SER A 32 -3.76 2.45 -18.18
C SER A 32 -4.02 3.75 -17.42
N PHE A 33 -3.35 3.92 -16.27
CA PHE A 33 -3.28 5.17 -15.51
C PHE A 33 -2.03 5.19 -14.63
N GLU A 34 -1.74 6.33 -13.99
CA GLU A 34 -0.54 6.51 -13.17
C GLU A 34 -0.88 7.02 -11.77
N VAL A 35 -0.11 6.57 -10.78
CA VAL A 35 -0.12 7.07 -9.41
C VAL A 35 1.33 7.31 -8.99
N GLY A 36 1.74 8.57 -8.98
CA GLY A 36 3.15 8.93 -8.80
C GLY A 36 4.03 8.25 -9.86
N PRO A 37 5.07 7.50 -9.47
CA PRO A 37 5.96 6.80 -10.40
C PRO A 37 5.44 5.43 -10.86
N VAL A 38 4.25 5.00 -10.40
CA VAL A 38 3.70 3.67 -10.73
C VAL A 38 2.70 3.81 -11.87
N GLN A 39 2.97 3.13 -12.98
CA GLN A 39 2.02 2.99 -14.07
C GLN A 39 1.23 1.69 -13.91
N PHE A 40 -0.09 1.79 -13.85
CA PHE A 40 -0.97 0.62 -13.89
C PHE A 40 -1.41 0.37 -15.33
N ILE A 41 -1.20 -0.84 -15.82
CA ILE A 41 -1.58 -1.27 -17.18
C ILE A 41 -2.61 -2.40 -17.06
N HIS A 42 -3.71 -2.29 -17.80
CA HIS A 42 -4.74 -3.32 -17.84
C HIS A 42 -4.22 -4.57 -18.58
N LYS A 43 -4.69 -5.76 -18.16
CA LYS A 43 -4.17 -7.03 -18.66
C LYS A 43 -4.25 -7.19 -20.18
N SER A 44 -5.31 -6.67 -20.81
CA SER A 44 -5.46 -6.72 -22.27
C SER A 44 -4.28 -6.04 -22.97
N LYS A 45 -3.97 -4.82 -22.55
CA LYS A 45 -2.84 -4.03 -23.07
C LYS A 45 -1.50 -4.68 -22.71
N PHE A 46 -1.35 -5.21 -21.50
CA PHE A 46 -0.13 -5.88 -21.07
C PHE A 46 0.19 -7.11 -21.95
N PHE A 47 -0.75 -8.04 -22.09
CA PHE A 47 -0.53 -9.26 -22.88
C PHE A 47 -0.42 -8.99 -24.37
N GLU A 48 -1.13 -7.98 -24.89
CA GLU A 48 -0.98 -7.55 -26.28
C GLU A 48 0.43 -7.02 -26.55
N SER A 49 0.93 -6.12 -25.69
CA SER A 49 2.25 -5.50 -25.86
C SER A 49 3.43 -6.47 -25.66
N HIS A 50 3.32 -7.44 -24.75
CA HIS A 50 4.44 -8.34 -24.42
C HIS A 50 4.33 -9.73 -25.07
N LYS A 51 3.36 -9.94 -25.98
CA LYS A 51 3.10 -11.27 -26.57
C LYS A 51 4.33 -11.88 -27.22
N ASN A 52 5.07 -11.10 -28.01
CA ASN A 52 6.25 -11.57 -28.72
C ASN A 52 7.40 -11.83 -27.74
N GLU A 53 7.66 -10.89 -26.83
CA GLU A 53 8.70 -11.02 -25.80
C GLU A 53 8.51 -12.26 -24.92
N ILE A 54 7.26 -12.58 -24.53
CA ILE A 54 6.95 -13.79 -23.74
C ILE A 54 7.23 -15.07 -24.55
N ASN A 55 6.94 -15.06 -25.86
CA ASN A 55 7.24 -16.20 -26.72
C ASN A 55 8.75 -16.35 -26.95
N ASP A 56 9.48 -15.26 -27.10
CA ASP A 56 10.93 -15.25 -27.23
C ASP A 56 11.59 -15.75 -25.94
N LEU A 57 11.13 -15.30 -24.77
CA LEU A 57 11.55 -15.79 -23.46
C LEU A 57 11.39 -17.32 -23.34
N ARG A 58 10.29 -17.88 -23.86
CA ARG A 58 10.10 -19.35 -23.89
C ARG A 58 11.21 -20.05 -24.69
N ASN A 59 11.61 -19.47 -25.82
CA ASN A 59 12.67 -20.02 -26.66
C ASN A 59 14.06 -19.85 -26.01
N GLU A 60 14.30 -18.71 -25.36
CA GLU A 60 15.54 -18.41 -24.64
C GLU A 60 15.74 -19.37 -23.47
N ILE A 61 14.75 -19.54 -22.58
CA ILE A 61 14.83 -20.49 -21.45
C ILE A 61 15.16 -21.90 -21.95
N ARG A 62 14.52 -22.33 -23.03
CA ARG A 62 14.78 -23.64 -23.65
C ARG A 62 16.23 -23.74 -24.11
N LYS A 63 16.72 -22.74 -24.83
CA LYS A 63 18.08 -22.72 -25.39
C LYS A 63 19.13 -22.66 -24.28
N ASP A 64 18.96 -21.79 -23.29
CA ASP A 64 19.84 -21.66 -22.14
C ASP A 64 19.96 -22.96 -21.36
N HIS A 65 18.84 -23.66 -21.15
CA HIS A 65 18.85 -24.96 -20.49
C HIS A 65 19.59 -26.02 -21.32
N GLN A 66 19.40 -26.05 -22.64
CA GLN A 66 20.13 -26.93 -23.54
C GLN A 66 21.65 -26.65 -23.52
N ASP A 67 22.05 -25.38 -23.51
CA ASP A 67 23.45 -24.99 -23.50
C ASP A 67 24.12 -25.29 -22.15
N ARG A 68 23.41 -25.12 -21.03
CA ARG A 68 23.86 -25.60 -19.70
C ARG A 68 24.01 -27.13 -19.66
N CYS A 69 23.08 -27.85 -20.27
CA CYS A 69 23.14 -29.31 -20.40
C CYS A 69 24.38 -29.76 -21.18
N LYS A 70 24.67 -29.15 -22.34
CA LYS A 70 25.89 -29.42 -23.13
C LYS A 70 27.17 -29.08 -22.38
N SER A 71 27.16 -27.95 -21.66
CA SER A 71 28.30 -27.52 -20.84
C SER A 71 28.58 -28.53 -19.73
N ALA A 72 27.55 -29.01 -19.04
CA ALA A 72 27.69 -30.03 -18.00
C ALA A 72 28.30 -31.34 -18.53
N VAL A 73 27.92 -31.79 -19.74
CA VAL A 73 28.55 -32.96 -20.38
C VAL A 73 30.04 -32.71 -20.63
N THR A 74 30.38 -31.53 -21.14
CA THR A 74 31.78 -31.12 -21.40
C THR A 74 32.59 -31.06 -20.10
N GLU A 75 31.96 -30.71 -18.98
CA GLU A 75 32.54 -30.69 -17.63
C GLU A 75 32.58 -32.08 -16.95
N GLY A 76 32.22 -33.15 -17.66
CA GLY A 76 32.34 -34.54 -17.19
C GLY A 76 31.07 -35.13 -16.58
N TYR A 77 29.93 -34.44 -16.67
CA TYR A 77 28.64 -34.99 -16.25
C TYR A 77 28.15 -36.08 -17.23
N PRO A 78 27.64 -37.24 -16.77
CA PRO A 78 27.23 -38.32 -17.66
C PRO A 78 26.10 -37.90 -18.62
N GLU A 79 26.33 -38.06 -19.93
CA GLU A 79 25.39 -37.66 -21.00
C GLU A 79 24.00 -38.30 -20.83
N ASN A 80 23.95 -39.58 -20.43
CA ASN A 80 22.71 -40.31 -20.19
C ASN A 80 21.90 -39.81 -18.98
N ARG A 81 22.46 -38.91 -18.16
CA ARG A 81 21.79 -38.29 -17.01
C ARG A 81 21.42 -36.82 -17.26
N VAL A 82 21.84 -36.23 -18.37
CA VAL A 82 21.50 -34.86 -18.74
C VAL A 82 20.09 -34.80 -19.32
N ALA A 83 19.41 -33.68 -19.11
CA ALA A 83 18.08 -33.48 -19.64
C ALA A 83 18.06 -33.47 -21.18
N THR A 84 17.10 -34.19 -21.76
CA THR A 84 16.82 -34.20 -23.20
C THR A 84 16.28 -32.86 -23.70
N GLU A 85 16.30 -32.66 -25.02
CA GLU A 85 15.63 -31.52 -25.66
C GLU A 85 14.15 -31.42 -25.28
N LYS A 86 13.45 -32.56 -25.25
CA LYS A 86 12.04 -32.63 -24.84
C LYS A 86 11.84 -32.20 -23.39
N GLN A 87 12.76 -32.55 -22.49
CA GLN A 87 12.73 -32.08 -21.09
C GLN A 87 13.02 -30.58 -20.99
N SER A 88 13.93 -30.05 -21.80
CA SER A 88 14.20 -28.61 -21.88
C SER A 88 12.98 -27.81 -22.37
N GLN A 89 12.28 -28.32 -23.39
CA GLN A 89 11.02 -27.74 -23.86
C GLN A 89 9.94 -27.77 -22.77
N ARG A 90 9.81 -28.89 -22.05
CA ARG A 90 8.84 -29.01 -20.94
C ARG A 90 9.12 -28.02 -19.82
N LEU A 91 10.39 -27.81 -19.46
CA LEU A 91 10.79 -26.80 -18.47
C LEU A 91 10.38 -25.40 -18.92
N ALA A 92 10.72 -25.02 -20.16
CA ALA A 92 10.37 -23.71 -20.70
C ALA A 92 8.85 -23.48 -20.73
N ASN A 93 8.08 -24.47 -21.18
CA ASN A 93 6.62 -24.41 -21.15
C ASN A 93 6.10 -24.28 -19.72
N HIS A 94 6.58 -25.11 -18.78
CA HIS A 94 6.13 -25.07 -17.40
C HIS A 94 6.35 -23.70 -16.74
N LEU A 95 7.52 -23.08 -16.95
CA LEU A 95 7.82 -21.76 -16.39
C LEU A 95 6.97 -20.65 -17.02
N VAL A 96 6.86 -20.62 -18.35
CA VAL A 96 6.12 -19.57 -19.05
C VAL A 96 4.61 -19.74 -18.90
N ASP A 97 4.10 -20.96 -19.00
CA ASP A 97 2.67 -21.23 -18.83
C ASP A 97 2.25 -20.99 -17.37
N GLY A 98 3.11 -21.32 -16.39
CA GLY A 98 2.89 -20.99 -14.98
C GLY A 98 2.85 -19.49 -14.73
N LEU A 99 3.75 -18.71 -15.37
CA LEU A 99 3.70 -17.25 -15.33
C LEU A 99 2.38 -16.72 -15.89
N LEU A 100 1.98 -17.18 -17.09
CA LEU A 100 0.76 -16.75 -17.76
C LEU A 100 -0.50 -17.13 -16.97
N GLU A 101 -0.55 -18.32 -16.39
CA GLU A 101 -1.65 -18.77 -15.54
C GLU A 101 -1.77 -17.91 -14.28
N PHE A 102 -0.65 -17.57 -13.64
CA PHE A 102 -0.64 -16.69 -12.48
C PHE A 102 -1.04 -15.26 -12.85
N PHE A 103 -0.42 -14.68 -13.87
CA PHE A 103 -0.68 -13.30 -14.32
C PHE A 103 -2.11 -13.15 -14.83
N GLY A 104 -2.66 -14.17 -15.49
CA GLY A 104 -4.03 -14.17 -16.01
C GLY A 104 -5.12 -14.06 -14.95
N GLN A 105 -4.80 -14.25 -13.67
CA GLN A 105 -5.72 -14.08 -12.54
C GLN A 105 -5.97 -12.62 -12.15
N TYR A 106 -5.14 -11.70 -12.66
CA TYR A 106 -5.17 -10.28 -12.30
C TYR A 106 -5.57 -9.41 -13.49
N GLU A 107 -6.30 -8.33 -13.21
CA GLU A 107 -6.75 -7.37 -14.23
C GLU A 107 -5.72 -6.27 -14.49
N TRP A 108 -4.81 -6.02 -13.54
CA TRP A 108 -3.88 -4.91 -13.59
C TRP A 108 -2.46 -5.34 -13.26
N PHE A 109 -1.51 -4.70 -13.92
CA PHE A 109 -0.08 -4.82 -13.63
C PHE A 109 0.47 -3.43 -13.30
N ALA A 110 1.04 -3.29 -12.10
CA ALA A 110 1.83 -2.13 -11.74
C ALA A 110 3.22 -2.26 -12.37
N VAL A 111 3.63 -1.21 -13.05
CA VAL A 111 4.88 -1.11 -13.82
C VAL A 111 5.65 0.08 -13.29
N LEU A 112 6.89 -0.18 -12.87
CA LEU A 112 7.78 0.86 -12.37
C LEU A 112 9.24 0.46 -12.56
N ASP A 113 10.08 1.47 -12.81
CA ASP A 113 11.51 1.34 -12.94
C ASP A 113 12.18 1.70 -11.60
N MET A 114 12.99 0.79 -11.08
CA MET A 114 13.79 1.03 -9.88
C MET A 114 15.21 1.43 -10.26
N ALA A 115 15.77 2.42 -9.55
CA ALA A 115 17.18 2.78 -9.71
C ALA A 115 18.10 1.59 -9.40
N GLU A 116 19.36 1.68 -9.83
CA GLU A 116 20.33 0.58 -9.74
C GLU A 116 20.47 0.06 -8.30
N CYS A 117 20.01 -1.17 -8.08
CA CYS A 117 20.08 -1.85 -6.79
C CYS A 117 20.08 -3.37 -6.97
N ASP A 118 20.41 -4.08 -5.89
CA ASP A 118 20.31 -5.54 -5.84
C ASP A 118 18.88 -6.00 -6.18
N LEU A 119 18.76 -7.10 -6.92
CA LEU A 119 17.49 -7.63 -7.43
C LEU A 119 16.41 -7.79 -6.35
N GLN A 120 16.77 -8.33 -5.18
CA GLN A 120 15.80 -8.55 -4.11
C GLN A 120 15.36 -7.23 -3.48
N VAL A 121 16.32 -6.34 -3.21
CA VAL A 121 16.04 -4.99 -2.69
C VAL A 121 15.19 -4.19 -3.67
N SER A 122 15.46 -4.31 -4.97
CA SER A 122 14.71 -3.71 -6.06
C SER A 122 13.25 -4.15 -6.03
N TYR A 123 13.01 -5.46 -5.94
CA TYR A 123 11.67 -6.04 -5.89
C TYR A 123 10.90 -5.63 -4.63
N ASP A 124 11.53 -5.70 -3.45
CA ASP A 124 10.89 -5.33 -2.18
C ASP A 124 10.48 -3.85 -2.17
N ARG A 125 11.34 -2.97 -2.68
CA ARG A 125 11.01 -1.55 -2.85
C ARG A 125 9.89 -1.35 -3.86
N ALA A 126 9.94 -2.03 -5.01
CA ALA A 126 8.89 -1.93 -6.01
C ALA A 126 7.52 -2.37 -5.46
N LEU A 127 7.51 -3.41 -4.64
CA LEU A 127 6.32 -3.89 -3.94
C LEU A 127 5.79 -2.86 -2.94
N ILE A 128 6.66 -2.27 -2.11
CA ILE A 128 6.27 -1.22 -1.16
C ILE A 128 5.71 0.00 -1.91
N THR A 129 6.39 0.47 -2.96
CA THR A 129 5.93 1.61 -3.78
C THR A 129 4.56 1.33 -4.41
N THR A 130 4.36 0.13 -4.93
CA THR A 130 3.07 -0.29 -5.50
C THR A 130 1.96 -0.32 -4.44
N LYS A 131 2.24 -0.87 -3.26
CA LYS A 131 1.28 -0.84 -2.13
C LYS A 131 0.92 0.57 -1.72
N THR A 132 1.90 1.46 -1.66
CA THR A 132 1.66 2.87 -1.35
C THR A 132 0.78 3.53 -2.41
N ALA A 133 1.02 3.26 -3.70
CA ALA A 133 0.15 3.72 -4.78
C ALA A 133 -1.31 3.23 -4.61
N LEU A 134 -1.51 1.94 -4.29
CA LEU A 134 -2.84 1.41 -3.99
C LEU A 134 -3.47 2.07 -2.75
N ASN A 135 -2.67 2.35 -1.72
CA ASN A 135 -3.15 3.04 -0.52
C ASN A 135 -3.55 4.49 -0.80
N ILE A 136 -2.93 5.18 -1.76
CA ILE A 136 -3.40 6.48 -2.25
C ILE A 136 -4.80 6.33 -2.85
N ILE A 137 -5.04 5.32 -3.69
CA ILE A 137 -6.37 5.06 -4.26
C ILE A 137 -7.39 4.79 -3.13
N LYS A 138 -7.02 3.99 -2.12
CA LYS A 138 -7.84 3.75 -0.92
C LYS A 138 -8.19 5.04 -0.18
N LEU A 139 -7.21 5.91 0.02
CA LEU A 139 -7.42 7.21 0.68
C LEU A 139 -8.36 8.11 -0.11
N ILE A 140 -8.18 8.19 -1.42
CA ILE A 140 -8.96 9.10 -2.28
C ILE A 140 -10.40 8.61 -2.45
N LEU A 141 -10.62 7.32 -2.67
CA LEU A 141 -11.96 6.76 -2.92
C LEU A 141 -12.69 6.30 -1.64
N GLY A 142 -11.98 6.10 -0.53
CA GLY A 142 -12.54 5.60 0.73
C GLY A 142 -12.65 4.08 0.80
N GLY A 143 -12.76 3.54 2.02
CA GLY A 143 -12.65 2.11 2.31
C GLY A 143 -13.79 1.26 1.77
N GLN A 144 -15.01 1.80 1.76
CA GLN A 144 -16.22 1.11 1.29
C GLN A 144 -16.05 0.48 -0.11
N TYR A 145 -15.24 1.11 -0.97
CA TYR A 145 -15.04 0.70 -2.35
C TYR A 145 -13.65 0.12 -2.61
N THR A 146 -12.75 0.13 -1.63
CA THR A 146 -11.32 -0.13 -1.88
C THR A 146 -10.67 -1.14 -0.93
N ASP A 147 -11.47 -1.75 -0.05
CA ASP A 147 -11.07 -2.83 0.86
C ASP A 147 -10.30 -3.97 0.18
N ARG A 148 -10.62 -4.28 -1.08
CA ARG A 148 -10.00 -5.34 -1.89
C ARG A 148 -8.80 -4.90 -2.73
N LEU A 149 -8.49 -3.60 -2.80
CA LEU A 149 -7.31 -3.15 -3.57
C LEU A 149 -6.03 -3.72 -2.95
N ARG A 150 -5.29 -4.52 -3.72
CA ARG A 150 -4.12 -5.23 -3.20
C ARG A 150 -3.16 -5.67 -4.30
N THR A 151 -1.91 -5.93 -3.92
CA THR A 151 -0.94 -6.64 -4.77
C THR A 151 -1.19 -8.15 -4.67
N ALA A 152 -0.69 -8.91 -5.64
CA ALA A 152 -0.73 -10.37 -5.61
C ALA A 152 -0.02 -11.00 -4.40
N GLN A 153 0.88 -10.27 -3.75
CA GLN A 153 1.64 -10.73 -2.58
C GLN A 153 0.94 -10.44 -1.26
N ASP A 154 -0.14 -9.65 -1.27
CA ASP A 154 -0.87 -9.33 -0.05
C ASP A 154 -1.79 -10.48 0.35
N TYR A 155 -1.93 -10.69 1.66
CA TYR A 155 -2.88 -11.65 2.21
C TYR A 155 -4.32 -11.24 1.89
N GLY A 156 -4.89 -11.89 0.88
CA GLY A 156 -6.24 -11.65 0.40
C GLY A 156 -7.29 -12.63 0.91
N HIS A 157 -8.57 -12.29 0.77
CA HIS A 157 -9.63 -13.30 0.79
C HIS A 157 -9.43 -14.21 -0.44
N SER A 158 -9.45 -15.53 -0.24
CA SER A 158 -9.48 -16.46 -1.36
C SER A 158 -10.71 -16.14 -2.21
N ILE A 159 -10.51 -15.88 -3.49
CA ILE A 159 -11.55 -15.63 -4.50
C ILE A 159 -12.56 -16.79 -4.55
N LYS A 160 -12.18 -17.96 -4.02
CA LYS A 160 -13.02 -19.16 -3.88
C LYS A 160 -13.05 -19.62 -2.43
N SER A 161 -14.22 -19.91 -1.89
CA SER A 161 -14.36 -20.54 -0.58
C SER A 161 -15.25 -21.77 -0.65
N ALA A 162 -14.94 -22.77 0.17
CA ALA A 162 -15.75 -23.95 0.36
C ALA A 162 -16.08 -24.08 1.85
N LYS A 163 -17.34 -24.36 2.15
CA LYS A 163 -17.81 -24.65 3.50
C LYS A 163 -18.46 -26.02 3.51
N LEU A 164 -18.12 -26.83 4.50
CA LEU A 164 -18.78 -28.09 4.81
C LEU A 164 -19.37 -27.96 6.21
N THR A 165 -20.68 -28.06 6.35
CA THR A 165 -21.38 -28.00 7.64
C THR A 165 -22.14 -29.29 7.89
N ARG A 166 -22.30 -29.65 9.16
CA ARG A 166 -23.14 -30.78 9.57
C ARG A 166 -24.35 -30.23 10.32
N SER A 167 -25.54 -30.56 9.86
CA SER A 167 -26.80 -30.20 10.52
C SER A 167 -27.05 -31.08 11.75
N LYS A 168 -28.02 -30.67 12.59
CA LYS A 168 -28.41 -31.41 13.80
C LYS A 168 -28.92 -32.82 13.53
N ASP A 169 -29.48 -33.08 12.34
CA ASP A 169 -29.91 -34.42 11.88
C ASP A 169 -28.75 -35.25 11.29
N GLY A 170 -27.50 -34.77 11.38
CA GLY A 170 -26.31 -35.48 10.96
C GLY A 170 -25.97 -35.34 9.47
N LYS A 171 -26.79 -34.64 8.67
CA LYS A 171 -26.54 -34.46 7.24
C LYS A 171 -25.43 -33.45 6.97
N LEU A 172 -24.65 -33.73 5.93
CA LEU A 172 -23.61 -32.83 5.45
C LEU A 172 -24.19 -31.86 4.41
N HIS A 173 -23.82 -30.59 4.52
CA HIS A 173 -24.15 -29.53 3.57
C HIS A 173 -22.86 -28.91 3.04
N ILE A 174 -22.78 -28.78 1.72
CA ILE A 174 -21.67 -28.13 1.03
C ILE A 174 -22.14 -26.79 0.51
N SER A 175 -21.32 -25.76 0.70
CA SER A 175 -21.49 -24.46 0.06
C SER A 175 -20.17 -24.08 -0.61
N LEU A 176 -20.23 -23.79 -1.90
CA LEU A 176 -19.12 -23.23 -2.68
C LEU A 176 -19.47 -21.78 -3.00
N SER A 177 -18.54 -20.87 -2.77
CA SER A 177 -18.68 -19.47 -3.20
C SER A 177 -17.46 -19.05 -4.00
N SER A 178 -17.70 -18.18 -4.99
CA SER A 178 -16.63 -17.43 -5.65
C SER A 178 -17.00 -15.97 -5.69
N THR A 179 -16.06 -15.11 -5.32
CA THR A 179 -16.22 -13.66 -5.31
C THR A 179 -15.15 -13.07 -6.23
N PRO A 180 -15.50 -12.24 -7.23
CA PRO A 180 -14.50 -11.53 -8.02
C PRO A 180 -13.51 -10.79 -7.11
N GLY A 181 -12.21 -10.95 -7.37
CA GLY A 181 -11.16 -10.28 -6.57
C GLY A 181 -11.27 -8.76 -6.64
N SER A 182 -11.53 -8.23 -7.83
CA SER A 182 -11.68 -6.80 -8.09
C SER A 182 -13.08 -6.26 -7.71
N ASN A 183 -13.12 -5.00 -7.25
CA ASN A 183 -14.38 -4.34 -6.90
C ASN A 183 -15.15 -3.87 -8.15
N VAL A 184 -16.47 -4.05 -8.14
CA VAL A 184 -17.37 -3.64 -9.23
C VAL A 184 -18.01 -2.30 -8.87
N VAL A 185 -17.36 -1.20 -9.26
CA VAL A 185 -17.81 0.18 -8.99
C VAL A 185 -18.13 0.99 -10.25
N GLY A 186 -17.96 0.39 -11.44
CA GLY A 186 -18.10 1.07 -12.74
C GLY A 186 -16.96 2.07 -13.01
N ASP A 187 -16.82 2.54 -14.25
CA ASP A 187 -15.64 3.33 -14.67
C ASP A 187 -15.57 4.77 -14.09
N ASN A 188 -16.61 5.21 -13.36
CA ASN A 188 -16.66 6.54 -12.74
C ASN A 188 -15.60 6.75 -11.64
N TRP A 189 -15.00 5.68 -11.12
CA TRP A 189 -13.94 5.79 -10.10
C TRP A 189 -12.75 6.63 -10.61
N PHE A 190 -12.45 6.55 -11.91
CA PHE A 190 -11.32 7.26 -12.48
C PHE A 190 -11.59 8.76 -12.64
N ASP A 191 -12.82 9.15 -12.97
CA ASP A 191 -13.25 10.57 -12.95
C ASP A 191 -13.23 11.14 -11.54
N ILE A 192 -13.67 10.37 -10.53
CA ILE A 192 -13.59 10.80 -9.14
C ILE A 192 -12.12 11.06 -8.76
N LEU A 193 -11.23 10.15 -9.11
CA LEU A 193 -9.82 10.19 -8.77
C LEU A 193 -9.07 11.34 -9.47
N THR A 194 -9.34 11.57 -10.76
CA THR A 194 -8.60 12.56 -11.58
C THR A 194 -9.25 13.94 -11.58
N THR A 195 -10.58 14.03 -11.48
CA THR A 195 -11.32 15.29 -11.55
C THR A 195 -11.74 15.75 -10.16
N ARG A 196 -12.65 15.01 -9.51
CA ARG A 196 -13.34 15.50 -8.28
C ARG A 196 -12.40 15.58 -7.08
N ALA A 197 -11.51 14.62 -6.94
CA ALA A 197 -10.48 14.56 -5.92
C ALA A 197 -9.07 14.85 -6.49
N GLY A 198 -9.00 15.41 -7.70
CA GLY A 198 -7.75 15.58 -8.46
C GLY A 198 -6.68 16.36 -7.72
N TYR A 199 -7.06 17.35 -6.90
CA TYR A 199 -6.12 18.09 -6.05
C TYR A 199 -5.36 17.17 -5.09
N PHE A 200 -6.09 16.44 -4.24
CA PHE A 200 -5.49 15.53 -3.26
C PHE A 200 -4.82 14.34 -3.93
N PHE A 201 -5.38 13.84 -5.03
CA PHE A 201 -4.78 12.75 -5.79
C PHE A 201 -3.41 13.14 -6.37
N LYS A 202 -3.31 14.34 -6.95
CA LYS A 202 -2.03 14.89 -7.45
C LYS A 202 -1.04 15.07 -6.30
N LEU A 203 -1.49 15.66 -5.19
CA LEU A 203 -0.62 15.92 -4.05
C LEU A 203 -0.08 14.63 -3.40
N ALA A 204 -0.93 13.61 -3.25
CA ALA A 204 -0.51 12.30 -2.74
C ALA A 204 0.42 11.57 -3.72
N SER A 205 0.16 11.70 -5.03
CA SER A 205 1.04 11.16 -6.07
C SER A 205 2.42 11.82 -6.06
N GLN A 206 2.49 13.12 -5.79
CA GLN A 206 3.75 13.85 -5.60
C GLN A 206 4.51 13.36 -4.37
N ALA A 207 3.83 13.15 -3.22
CA ALA A 207 4.46 12.57 -2.03
C ALA A 207 5.10 11.21 -2.33
N LEU A 208 4.41 10.34 -3.08
CA LEU A 208 4.96 9.04 -3.50
C LEU A 208 6.14 9.20 -4.44
N HIS A 209 6.10 10.15 -5.38
CA HIS A 209 7.22 10.41 -6.27
C HIS A 209 8.50 10.75 -5.49
N PHE A 210 8.39 11.60 -4.47
CA PHE A 210 9.51 11.94 -3.58
C PHE A 210 9.98 10.76 -2.70
N SER A 211 9.17 9.72 -2.53
CA SER A 211 9.50 8.58 -1.65
C SER A 211 10.22 7.41 -2.33
N VAL A 212 10.38 7.41 -3.66
CA VAL A 212 10.97 6.27 -4.40
C VAL A 212 12.50 6.31 -4.47
N GLY A 213 13.11 7.49 -4.32
CA GLY A 213 14.57 7.65 -4.34
C GLY A 213 15.31 6.91 -3.22
N PHE A 214 16.60 6.67 -3.43
CA PHE A 214 17.51 6.15 -2.39
C PHE A 214 18.07 7.25 -1.47
N ASP A 215 17.79 8.52 -1.79
CA ASP A 215 18.26 9.67 -1.04
C ASP A 215 17.49 9.87 0.27
N ASN A 216 17.97 10.82 1.09
CA ASN A 216 17.32 11.22 2.33
C ASN A 216 15.89 11.72 2.06
N LEU A 217 14.89 10.87 2.32
CA LEU A 217 13.48 11.20 2.12
C LEU A 217 13.08 12.44 2.92
N SER A 218 12.23 13.30 2.34
CA SER A 218 11.64 14.41 3.07
C SER A 218 10.92 13.88 4.33
N PRO A 219 11.21 14.42 5.54
CA PRO A 219 10.58 13.96 6.77
C PRO A 219 9.05 14.08 6.76
N LEU A 220 8.49 15.05 6.04
CA LEU A 220 7.06 15.21 5.87
C LEU A 220 6.47 14.15 4.93
N CYS A 221 7.14 13.85 3.82
CA CYS A 221 6.77 12.75 2.92
C CYS A 221 6.79 11.42 3.67
N THR A 222 7.89 11.08 4.35
CA THR A 222 8.02 9.83 5.12
C THR A 222 6.87 9.71 6.11
N ARG A 223 6.59 10.78 6.86
CA ARG A 223 5.49 10.79 7.83
C ARG A 223 4.13 10.56 7.19
N PHE A 224 3.84 11.19 6.05
CA PHE A 224 2.61 10.95 5.32
C PHE A 224 2.52 9.50 4.83
N ILE A 225 3.58 8.96 4.23
CA ILE A 225 3.60 7.61 3.64
C ILE A 225 3.47 6.54 4.73
N ASP A 226 4.13 6.70 5.87
CA ASP A 226 3.99 5.80 7.02
C ASP A 226 2.56 5.81 7.56
N SER A 227 1.97 7.01 7.69
CA SER A 227 0.59 7.17 8.15
C SER A 227 -0.40 6.58 7.15
N LEU A 228 -0.14 6.76 5.85
CA LEU A 228 -0.93 6.20 4.76
C LEU A 228 -0.85 4.67 4.74
N SER A 229 0.30 4.08 5.06
CA SER A 229 0.44 2.62 5.18
C SER A 229 -0.49 2.06 6.24
N TRP A 230 -0.51 2.66 7.44
CA TRP A 230 -1.43 2.26 8.50
C TRP A 230 -2.91 2.39 8.10
N TYR A 231 -3.26 3.46 7.38
CA TYR A 231 -4.61 3.65 6.87
C TYR A 231 -4.99 2.58 5.83
N GLY A 232 -4.13 2.35 4.84
CA GLY A 232 -4.34 1.34 3.80
C GLY A 232 -4.49 -0.08 4.37
N ASP A 233 -3.69 -0.41 5.38
CA ASP A 233 -3.79 -1.68 6.11
C ASP A 233 -5.07 -1.78 6.95
N ALA A 234 -5.58 -0.65 7.48
CA ALA A 234 -6.86 -0.61 8.18
C ALA A 234 -8.05 -0.82 7.24
N ILE A 235 -7.98 -0.28 6.02
CA ILE A 235 -9.01 -0.47 4.99
C ILE A 235 -9.17 -1.96 4.65
N SER A 236 -8.06 -2.67 4.47
CA SER A 236 -8.05 -4.10 4.11
C SER A 236 -8.16 -5.07 5.31
N GLU A 237 -8.11 -4.56 6.55
CA GLU A 237 -8.25 -5.36 7.76
C GLU A 237 -9.67 -5.95 7.90
N LYS A 238 -9.78 -7.15 8.48
CA LYS A 238 -11.07 -7.83 8.70
C LYS A 238 -11.59 -7.63 10.11
N SER A 239 -10.70 -7.59 11.10
CA SER A 239 -11.08 -7.35 12.49
C SER A 239 -11.43 -5.88 12.69
N THR A 240 -12.69 -5.60 12.97
CA THR A 240 -13.20 -4.26 13.29
C THR A 240 -12.41 -3.59 14.42
N ALA A 241 -12.05 -4.34 15.45
CA ALA A 241 -11.21 -3.84 16.53
C ALA A 241 -9.81 -3.44 16.03
N ALA A 242 -9.17 -4.28 15.21
CA ALA A 242 -7.86 -3.98 14.63
C ALA A 242 -7.93 -2.79 13.65
N LYS A 243 -9.05 -2.60 12.91
CA LYS A 243 -9.27 -1.40 12.09
C LYS A 243 -9.13 -0.13 12.92
N ILE A 244 -9.80 -0.06 14.06
CA ILE A 244 -9.75 1.11 14.95
C ILE A 244 -8.31 1.38 15.40
N VAL A 245 -7.59 0.35 15.84
CA VAL A 245 -6.18 0.48 16.25
C VAL A 245 -5.35 1.06 15.12
N LYS A 246 -5.44 0.50 13.91
CA LYS A 246 -4.67 0.96 12.75
C LYS A 246 -5.06 2.36 12.27
N PHE A 247 -6.34 2.71 12.27
CA PHE A 247 -6.78 4.08 11.94
C PHE A 247 -6.25 5.10 12.95
N VAL A 248 -6.22 4.78 14.25
CA VAL A 248 -5.61 5.66 15.25
C VAL A 248 -4.10 5.73 15.07
N SER A 249 -3.41 4.61 14.80
CA SER A 249 -1.97 4.63 14.48
C SER A 249 -1.64 5.50 13.28
N SER A 250 -2.51 5.53 12.26
CA SER A 250 -2.39 6.43 11.12
C SER A 250 -2.47 7.91 11.53
N ILE A 251 -3.43 8.26 12.41
CA ILE A 251 -3.59 9.61 12.95
C ILE A 251 -2.38 10.01 13.81
N GLU A 252 -1.87 9.09 14.64
CA GLU A 252 -0.69 9.28 15.47
C GLU A 252 0.57 9.48 14.62
N GLY A 253 0.74 8.69 13.57
CA GLY A 253 1.79 8.85 12.57
C GLY A 253 1.73 10.23 11.93
N MET A 254 0.54 10.73 11.61
CA MET A 254 0.40 12.02 10.94
C MET A 254 0.74 13.19 11.87
N THR A 255 0.25 13.15 13.12
CA THR A 255 0.22 14.35 14.00
C THR A 255 1.14 14.29 15.22
N GLY A 256 1.60 13.10 15.59
CA GLY A 256 2.36 12.84 16.81
C GLY A 256 3.83 13.23 16.71
N THR A 257 4.38 13.81 17.76
CA THR A 257 5.78 14.29 17.81
C THR A 257 6.52 13.81 19.07
N GLY A 258 5.96 12.79 19.74
CA GLY A 258 6.43 12.27 21.02
C GLY A 258 5.93 13.09 22.20
N ILE A 259 6.49 12.82 23.39
CA ILE A 259 6.23 13.60 24.61
C ILE A 259 6.86 14.99 24.46
N GLU A 260 6.11 16.03 24.83
CA GLU A 260 6.55 17.43 24.78
C GLU A 260 6.39 18.10 26.14
N LYS A 261 7.12 19.18 26.39
CA LYS A 261 6.90 20.04 27.56
C LYS A 261 6.14 21.30 27.14
N ASP A 262 5.15 21.68 27.93
CA ASP A 262 4.46 22.96 27.75
C ASP A 262 5.33 24.15 28.21
N LYS A 263 4.78 25.36 28.11
CA LYS A 263 5.48 26.61 28.49
C LYS A 263 5.85 26.66 29.98
N ASN A 264 5.17 25.88 30.82
CA ASN A 264 5.38 25.80 32.26
C ASN A 264 6.28 24.60 32.64
N GLY A 265 6.82 23.88 31.65
CA GLY A 265 7.65 22.71 31.86
C GLY A 265 6.89 21.41 32.16
N LYS A 266 5.55 21.43 32.12
CA LYS A 266 4.73 20.24 32.35
C LYS A 266 4.73 19.35 31.12
N GLU A 267 4.89 18.04 31.32
CA GLU A 267 4.84 17.06 30.25
C GLU A 267 3.42 16.91 29.69
N ARG A 268 3.32 17.03 28.36
CA ARG A 268 2.13 16.74 27.56
C ARG A 268 2.26 15.33 27.01
N GLY A 269 1.30 14.47 27.36
CA GLY A 269 1.24 13.10 26.86
C GLY A 269 0.91 13.03 25.37
N VAL A 270 1.29 11.92 24.73
CA VAL A 270 1.04 11.67 23.30
C VAL A 270 -0.44 11.81 22.94
N THR A 271 -1.34 11.28 23.78
CA THR A 271 -2.79 11.37 23.60
C THR A 271 -3.28 12.81 23.49
N GLU A 272 -2.80 13.70 24.37
CA GLU A 272 -3.22 15.11 24.37
C GLU A 272 -2.77 15.80 23.08
N ILE A 273 -1.52 15.58 22.68
CA ILE A 273 -0.91 16.17 21.49
C ILE A 273 -1.64 15.71 20.23
N VAL A 274 -1.79 14.41 20.06
CA VAL A 274 -2.43 13.81 18.88
C VAL A 274 -3.88 14.25 18.79
N THR A 275 -4.64 14.18 19.88
CA THR A 275 -6.07 14.55 19.89
C THR A 275 -6.27 16.02 19.53
N LYS A 276 -5.48 16.94 20.11
CA LYS A 276 -5.58 18.38 19.81
C LYS A 276 -5.20 18.73 18.37
N ARG A 277 -4.11 18.18 17.84
CA ARG A 277 -3.68 18.48 16.46
C ARG A 277 -4.62 17.87 15.44
N SER A 278 -5.07 16.65 15.70
CA SER A 278 -6.03 15.94 14.85
C SER A 278 -7.39 16.62 14.83
N SER A 279 -7.84 17.19 15.95
CA SER A 279 -9.11 17.93 15.98
C SER A 279 -9.05 19.22 15.17
N ILE A 280 -7.90 19.91 15.12
CA ILE A 280 -7.71 21.06 14.22
C ILE A 280 -7.83 20.62 12.76
N LEU A 281 -7.08 19.60 12.34
CA LEU A 281 -7.12 19.11 10.95
C LEU A 281 -8.52 18.64 10.57
N TYR A 282 -9.21 17.93 11.47
CA TYR A 282 -10.58 17.49 11.24
C TYR A 282 -11.59 18.65 11.17
N SER A 283 -11.43 19.65 12.03
CA SER A 283 -12.25 20.88 12.02
C SER A 283 -12.09 21.64 10.71
N ILE A 284 -10.85 21.80 10.21
CA ILE A 284 -10.57 22.40 8.89
C ILE A 284 -11.28 21.60 7.78
N ALA A 285 -11.17 20.27 7.81
CA ALA A 285 -11.74 19.40 6.78
C ALA A 285 -13.27 19.44 6.69
N THR A 286 -13.93 19.70 7.82
CA THR A 286 -15.39 19.56 7.96
C THR A 286 -16.14 20.86 8.17
N GLY A 287 -15.44 21.93 8.57
CA GLY A 287 -16.04 23.18 9.04
C GLY A 287 -16.70 23.06 10.42
N GLU A 288 -16.58 21.92 11.11
CA GLU A 288 -17.13 21.75 12.46
C GLU A 288 -16.35 22.56 13.50
N SER A 289 -16.99 22.90 14.62
CA SER A 289 -16.30 23.57 15.72
C SER A 289 -15.20 22.69 16.30
N LEU A 290 -14.14 23.34 16.83
CA LEU A 290 -13.03 22.63 17.46
C LEU A 290 -13.48 21.78 18.64
N ASP A 291 -14.44 22.27 19.44
CA ASP A 291 -14.95 21.55 20.61
C ASP A 291 -15.62 20.22 20.20
N LYS A 292 -16.45 20.23 19.14
CA LYS A 292 -17.06 19.00 18.58
C LYS A 292 -16.02 18.08 17.93
N SER A 293 -15.05 18.66 17.24
CA SER A 293 -13.96 17.90 16.63
C SER A 293 -13.12 17.19 17.69
N LEU A 294 -12.81 17.88 18.80
CA LEU A 294 -12.06 17.36 19.92
C LEU A 294 -12.80 16.21 20.62
N GLU A 295 -14.10 16.38 20.85
CA GLU A 295 -14.97 15.34 21.42
C GLU A 295 -14.93 14.06 20.56
N LYS A 296 -15.15 14.17 19.25
CA LYS A 296 -15.12 13.03 18.32
C LYS A 296 -13.79 12.30 18.32
N LEU A 297 -12.69 13.03 18.28
CA LEU A 297 -11.34 12.44 18.31
C LEU A 297 -11.07 11.75 19.64
N SER A 298 -11.49 12.37 20.76
CA SER A 298 -11.33 11.79 22.10
C SER A 298 -12.08 10.47 22.23
N HIS A 299 -13.29 10.36 21.69
CA HIS A 299 -14.07 9.11 21.72
C HIS A 299 -13.40 7.96 20.95
N ILE A 300 -12.81 8.23 19.79
CA ILE A 300 -12.11 7.19 19.01
C ILE A 300 -10.85 6.75 19.73
N TYR A 301 -10.12 7.70 20.31
CA TYR A 301 -8.91 7.41 21.06
C TYR A 301 -9.20 6.61 22.34
N ASP A 302 -10.27 6.97 23.07
CA ASP A 302 -10.77 6.19 24.21
C ASP A 302 -11.16 4.76 23.79
N CYS A 303 -11.93 4.61 22.70
CA CYS A 303 -12.30 3.30 22.19
C CYS A 303 -11.06 2.44 21.86
N ARG A 304 -10.07 2.99 21.16
CA ARG A 304 -8.80 2.31 20.87
C ARG A 304 -8.06 1.93 22.14
N SER A 305 -7.98 2.84 23.11
CA SER A 305 -7.34 2.58 24.42
C SER A 305 -8.02 1.42 25.14
N ARG A 306 -9.34 1.44 25.26
CA ARG A 306 -10.14 0.41 25.92
C ARG A 306 -10.05 -0.95 25.21
N LEU A 307 -9.98 -0.98 23.88
CA LEU A 307 -9.74 -2.22 23.12
C LEU A 307 -8.37 -2.83 23.46
N VAL A 308 -7.31 -2.02 23.42
CA VAL A 308 -5.94 -2.48 23.68
C VAL A 308 -5.75 -2.94 25.12
N HIS A 309 -6.39 -2.26 26.08
CA HIS A 309 -6.35 -2.62 27.50
C HIS A 309 -7.38 -3.67 27.90
N GLY A 310 -8.18 -4.21 26.96
CA GLY A 310 -9.16 -5.27 27.23
C GLY A 310 -10.37 -4.83 28.04
N SER A 311 -10.63 -3.52 28.14
CA SER A 311 -11.78 -2.95 28.85
C SER A 311 -13.08 -2.94 28.03
N ILE A 312 -12.99 -3.22 26.72
CA ILE A 312 -14.14 -3.57 25.86
C ILE A 312 -13.80 -4.78 25.02
N SER A 313 -14.79 -5.63 24.78
CA SER A 313 -14.62 -6.79 23.92
C SER A 313 -14.55 -6.38 22.44
N PRO A 314 -13.65 -6.99 21.64
CA PRO A 314 -13.57 -6.70 20.20
C PRO A 314 -14.82 -7.10 19.42
N PHE A 315 -15.75 -7.86 20.04
CA PHE A 315 -16.98 -8.35 19.44
C PHE A 315 -18.23 -7.55 19.86
N GLU A 316 -18.07 -6.47 20.65
CA GLU A 316 -19.19 -5.60 20.97
C GLU A 316 -19.69 -4.84 19.73
N ASP A 317 -21.00 -4.74 19.56
CA ASP A 317 -21.63 -4.07 18.41
C ASP A 317 -21.20 -2.60 18.26
N SER A 318 -20.91 -1.94 19.38
CA SER A 318 -20.44 -0.55 19.41
C SER A 318 -19.14 -0.36 18.62
N VAL A 319 -18.27 -1.37 18.59
CA VAL A 319 -16.96 -1.37 17.92
C VAL A 319 -17.13 -1.17 16.40
N LEU A 320 -18.18 -1.75 15.80
CA LEU A 320 -18.47 -1.56 14.38
C LEU A 320 -18.77 -0.08 14.06
N THR A 321 -19.57 0.56 14.89
CA THR A 321 -19.88 1.99 14.74
C THR A 321 -18.63 2.85 14.89
N TYR A 322 -17.77 2.53 15.87
CA TYR A 322 -16.48 3.22 16.04
C TYR A 322 -15.54 3.03 14.85
N SER A 323 -15.51 1.86 14.23
CA SER A 323 -14.68 1.61 13.04
C SER A 323 -15.07 2.51 11.87
N TYR A 324 -16.35 2.68 11.58
CA TYR A 324 -16.79 3.58 10.51
C TYR A 324 -16.43 5.05 10.80
N LYS A 325 -16.56 5.47 12.06
CA LYS A 325 -16.15 6.81 12.50
C LYS A 325 -14.63 7.00 12.37
N ALA A 326 -13.85 6.00 12.78
CA ALA A 326 -12.39 6.00 12.70
C ALA A 326 -11.88 6.06 11.26
N GLU A 327 -12.50 5.31 10.34
CA GLU A 327 -12.18 5.40 8.91
C GLU A 327 -12.40 6.82 8.38
N ARG A 328 -13.59 7.39 8.60
CA ARG A 328 -13.92 8.73 8.10
C ARG A 328 -13.00 9.80 8.68
N ILE A 329 -12.76 9.75 9.99
CA ILE A 329 -11.95 10.75 10.69
C ILE A 329 -10.48 10.66 10.25
N SER A 330 -9.90 9.45 10.23
CA SER A 330 -8.51 9.26 9.77
C SER A 330 -8.31 9.70 8.32
N ARG A 331 -9.24 9.36 7.42
CA ARG A 331 -9.19 9.78 6.01
C ARG A 331 -9.12 11.30 5.87
N LEU A 332 -10.00 12.03 6.57
CA LEU A 332 -10.05 13.49 6.49
C LEU A 332 -8.82 14.16 7.12
N ILE A 333 -8.29 13.59 8.20
CA ILE A 333 -7.04 14.05 8.82
C ILE A 333 -5.85 13.82 7.90
N LEU A 334 -5.77 12.66 7.22
CA LEU A 334 -4.68 12.40 6.28
C LEU A 334 -4.71 13.37 5.10
N LEU A 335 -5.87 13.60 4.50
CA LEU A 335 -6.02 14.52 3.38
C LEU A 335 -5.65 15.96 3.78
N THR A 336 -6.18 16.44 4.90
CA THR A 336 -5.93 17.80 5.38
C THR A 336 -4.52 17.97 5.94
N GLY A 337 -3.97 16.92 6.56
CA GLY A 337 -2.59 16.90 7.03
C GLY A 337 -1.59 16.89 5.88
N LEU A 338 -1.90 16.20 4.78
CA LEU A 338 -1.10 16.25 3.55
C LEU A 338 -1.13 17.66 2.93
N ASP A 339 -2.30 18.30 2.87
CA ASP A 339 -2.44 19.70 2.44
C ASP A 339 -1.61 20.63 3.32
N TYR A 340 -1.68 20.46 4.65
CA TYR A 340 -0.86 21.22 5.58
C TYR A 340 0.64 20.99 5.35
N PHE A 341 1.10 19.75 5.17
CA PHE A 341 2.49 19.46 4.86
C PHE A 341 2.94 20.08 3.54
N ASN A 342 2.07 20.15 2.54
CA ASN A 342 2.33 20.89 1.31
C ASN A 342 2.61 22.37 1.57
N THR A 343 1.85 23.03 2.46
CA THR A 343 2.10 24.44 2.81
C THR A 343 3.43 24.67 3.53
N LEU A 344 4.00 23.63 4.15
CA LEU A 344 5.30 23.67 4.82
C LEU A 344 6.49 23.34 3.88
N GLY A 345 6.21 22.93 2.65
CA GLY A 345 7.19 22.38 1.71
C GLY A 345 7.29 20.87 1.87
N LEU A 346 6.45 20.13 1.13
CA LEU A 346 6.36 18.67 1.20
C LEU A 346 7.70 17.99 0.88
N ASP A 347 8.49 18.56 -0.02
CA ASP A 347 9.84 18.14 -0.45
C ASP A 347 10.96 18.71 0.43
N ASN A 348 10.65 19.43 1.52
CA ASN A 348 11.67 20.08 2.33
C ASN A 348 12.43 19.09 3.23
N HIS A 349 13.63 18.72 2.80
CA HIS A 349 14.54 17.81 3.52
C HIS A 349 15.14 18.38 4.82
N THR A 350 14.98 19.69 5.08
CA THR A 350 15.59 20.33 6.27
C THR A 350 14.70 20.27 7.51
N ILE A 351 13.41 19.93 7.36
CA ILE A 351 12.45 19.93 8.49
C ILE A 351 12.75 18.78 9.43
N ASN A 352 13.38 19.08 10.56
CA ASN A 352 13.56 18.12 11.64
C ASN A 352 12.38 18.10 12.61
N GLN A 353 12.41 17.17 13.55
CA GLN A 353 11.35 17.00 14.56
C GLN A 353 11.11 18.28 15.38
N LYS A 354 12.15 19.06 15.69
CA LYS A 354 12.02 20.32 16.45
C LYS A 354 11.24 21.38 15.66
N GLN A 355 11.51 21.51 14.37
CA GLN A 355 10.77 22.41 13.48
C GLN A 355 9.31 21.96 13.32
N LEU A 356 9.07 20.67 13.12
CA LEU A 356 7.71 20.13 13.03
C LEU A 356 6.90 20.41 14.31
N ARG A 357 7.50 20.22 15.49
CA ARG A 357 6.88 20.59 16.77
C ARG A 357 6.53 22.07 16.84
N LYS A 358 7.43 22.94 16.36
CA LYS A 358 7.20 24.39 16.30
C LYS A 358 6.01 24.73 15.40
N TYR A 359 5.97 24.18 14.18
CA TYR A 359 4.87 24.41 13.23
C TYR A 359 3.52 23.96 13.80
N TYR A 360 3.46 22.76 14.40
CA TYR A 360 2.22 22.35 15.07
C TYR A 360 1.86 23.20 16.28
N SER A 361 2.85 23.68 17.05
CA SER A 361 2.57 24.59 18.17
C SER A 361 2.01 25.94 17.69
N GLU A 362 2.45 26.43 16.54
CA GLU A 362 1.90 27.63 15.90
C GLU A 362 0.49 27.38 15.39
N LEU A 363 0.23 26.21 14.80
CA LEU A 363 -1.11 25.77 14.40
C LEU A 363 -2.04 25.69 15.63
N GLU A 364 -1.61 25.07 16.72
CA GLU A 364 -2.37 24.99 17.98
C GLU A 364 -2.71 26.39 18.50
N LYS A 365 -1.75 27.32 18.53
CA LYS A 365 -2.01 28.70 18.97
C LYS A 365 -3.04 29.40 18.09
N LYS A 366 -2.96 29.23 16.77
CA LYS A 366 -3.89 29.87 15.81
C LYS A 366 -5.34 29.47 16.06
N TYR A 367 -5.58 28.23 16.46
CA TYR A 367 -6.93 27.65 16.59
C TYR A 367 -7.45 27.63 18.03
N PHE A 368 -6.59 27.47 19.04
CA PHE A 368 -7.02 27.40 20.45
C PHE A 368 -6.89 28.72 21.21
N ASN A 369 -6.11 29.70 20.74
CA ASN A 369 -5.97 31.01 21.41
C ASN A 369 -6.80 32.12 20.74
N THR A 370 -7.68 31.79 19.80
CA THR A 370 -8.61 32.73 19.12
C THR A 370 -9.95 32.89 19.85
N LYS A 371 -10.02 32.53 21.14
CA LYS A 371 -11.18 32.83 22.00
C LYS A 371 -10.93 34.09 22.82
#